data_AF-A0A821FGT8-F1
#
_entry.id   AF-A0A821FGT8-F1
#
_cell.length_a   1.000
_cell.length_b   1.000
_cell.length_c   1.000
_cell.angle_alpha   90.00
_cell.angle_beta   90.00
_cell.angle_gamma   90.00
#
_symmetry.space_group_name_H-M   'P 1'
#
loop_
_entity.id
_entity.type
_entity.pdbx_description
1 polymer ?
#
loop_
_entity_poly.entity_id
_entity_poly.type
_entity_poly.pdbx_seq_one_letter_code
_entity_poly.pdbx_strand_id
1 'polypeptide(L)'
;VDEVAQEFDVQILRLPVRHCSLNPVEIAWAGLKEYVRKNNTSFSFTSVYELDSEFIAGFDDKAAQSAIRRAEKVETTYKAADEFVENTVEPQLIDDVSDIGTDNLSDASDDSTEL
;
A
#
# COMPACT_ATOMS: atom_id res chain seq x y z
N VAL A 1 -2.41 17.66 12.72
CA VAL A 1 -3.13 16.36 12.85
C VAL A 1 -2.69 15.66 14.11
N ASP A 2 -1.38 15.49 14.34
CA ASP A 2 -0.87 14.85 15.58
C ASP A 2 -1.29 15.58 16.87
N GLU A 3 -1.20 16.92 16.89
CA GLU A 3 -1.63 17.74 18.05
C GLU A 3 -3.12 17.55 18.38
N VAL A 4 -3.98 17.51 17.35
CA VAL A 4 -5.42 17.29 17.53
C VAL A 4 -5.70 15.85 17.97
N ALA A 5 -5.04 14.86 17.36
CA ALA A 5 -5.22 13.46 17.76
C ALA A 5 -4.79 13.22 19.22
N GLN A 6 -3.73 13.90 19.66
CA GLN A 6 -3.27 13.87 21.05
C GLN A 6 -4.29 14.48 22.02
N GLU A 7 -4.99 15.55 21.63
CA GLU A 7 -6.06 16.16 22.44
C GLU A 7 -7.21 15.18 22.71
N PHE A 8 -7.51 14.28 21.77
CA PHE A 8 -8.61 13.32 21.85
C PHE A 8 -8.17 11.89 22.21
N ASP A 9 -6.91 11.67 22.62
CA ASP A 9 -6.34 10.35 22.92
C ASP A 9 -6.50 9.33 21.76
N VAL A 10 -6.35 9.82 20.53
CA VAL A 10 -6.47 9.01 19.32
C VAL A 10 -5.09 8.58 18.83
N GLN A 11 -4.86 7.27 18.75
CA GLN A 11 -3.68 6.73 18.10
C GLN A 11 -3.78 6.87 16.58
N ILE A 12 -2.79 7.53 15.96
CA ILE A 12 -2.72 7.65 14.50
C ILE A 12 -2.02 6.42 13.90
N LEU A 13 -2.73 5.70 13.04
CA LEU A 13 -2.14 4.71 12.14
C LEU A 13 -1.75 5.37 10.83
N ARG A 14 -0.45 5.40 10.51
CA ARG A 14 0.07 5.97 9.26
C ARG A 14 0.17 4.90 8.19
N LEU A 15 -0.32 5.21 6.99
CA LEU A 15 -0.28 4.30 5.86
C LEU A 15 0.87 4.64 4.90
N PRO A 16 1.49 3.62 4.28
CA PRO A 16 2.44 3.83 3.20
C PRO A 16 1.82 4.59 2.02
N VAL A 17 2.62 5.46 1.40
CA VAL A 17 2.20 6.30 0.27
C VAL A 17 1.80 5.43 -0.93
N ARG A 18 0.63 5.67 -1.54
CA ARG A 18 0.06 4.92 -2.67
C ARG A 18 -0.39 3.47 -2.37
N HIS A 19 -0.59 3.10 -1.10
CA HIS A 19 -1.12 1.79 -0.73
C HIS A 19 -2.56 1.86 -0.20
N CYS A 20 -3.50 2.28 -1.05
CA CYS A 20 -4.92 2.39 -0.67
C CYS A 20 -5.55 1.05 -0.25
N SER A 21 -4.98 -0.07 -0.69
CA SER A 21 -5.37 -1.43 -0.27
C SER A 21 -5.14 -1.72 1.21
N LEU A 22 -4.32 -0.91 1.90
CA LEU A 22 -4.09 -0.97 3.35
C LEU A 22 -5.03 -0.03 4.13
N ASN A 23 -5.90 0.74 3.46
CA ASN A 23 -6.85 1.65 4.09
C ASN A 23 -8.27 1.04 4.10
N PRO A 24 -8.81 0.63 5.27
CA PRO A 24 -10.18 0.13 5.36
C PRO A 24 -11.24 1.12 4.84
N VAL A 25 -11.00 2.43 4.96
CA VAL A 25 -11.93 3.46 4.45
C VAL A 25 -11.99 3.44 2.93
N GLU A 26 -10.86 3.24 2.25
CA GLU A 26 -10.82 3.10 0.78
C GLU A 26 -11.51 1.81 0.31
N ILE A 27 -11.44 0.75 1.12
CA ILE A 27 -12.15 -0.50 0.85
C ILE A 27 -13.67 -0.30 0.96
N ALA A 28 -14.12 0.39 2.01
CA ALA A 28 -15.53 0.76 2.15
C ALA A 28 -15.99 1.67 1.00
N TRP A 29 -15.18 2.65 0.62
CA TRP A 29 -15.43 3.55 -0.51
C TRP A 29 -15.52 2.81 -1.85
N ALA A 30 -14.67 1.81 -2.09
CA ALA A 30 -14.78 0.94 -3.26
C ALA A 30 -16.12 0.18 -3.28
N GLY A 31 -16.57 -0.30 -2.12
CA GLY A 31 -17.89 -0.94 -1.95
C GLY A 31 -19.05 -0.01 -2.30
N LEU A 32 -19.03 1.22 -1.79
CA LEU A 32 -20.04 2.24 -2.09
C LEU A 32 -20.07 2.57 -3.59
N LYS A 33 -18.92 2.83 -4.21
CA LYS A 33 -18.85 3.10 -5.67
C LYS A 33 -19.40 1.94 -6.49
N GLU A 34 -19.09 0.71 -6.10
CA GLU A 34 -19.60 -0.48 -6.76
C GLU A 34 -21.12 -0.64 -6.59
N TYR A 35 -21.67 -0.31 -5.42
CA TYR A 35 -23.11 -0.27 -5.18
C TYR A 35 -23.80 0.75 -6.08
N VAL A 36 -23.33 2.00 -6.08
CA VAL A 36 -23.89 3.05 -6.94
C VAL A 36 -23.80 2.66 -8.41
N ARG A 37 -22.64 2.18 -8.86
CA ARG A 37 -22.44 1.77 -10.25
C ARG A 37 -23.42 0.69 -10.70
N LYS A 38 -23.78 -0.25 -9.81
CA LYS A 38 -24.72 -1.33 -10.10
C LYS A 38 -26.18 -0.88 -10.13
N ASN A 39 -26.55 0.08 -9.29
CA ASN A 39 -27.95 0.46 -9.06
C ASN A 39 -28.35 1.77 -9.75
N ASN A 40 -27.39 2.62 -10.13
CA ASN A 40 -27.66 3.88 -10.80
C ASN A 40 -28.00 3.65 -12.27
N THR A 41 -29.29 3.49 -12.55
CA THR A 41 -29.84 3.32 -13.91
C THR A 41 -30.27 4.65 -14.54
N SER A 42 -30.47 5.70 -13.75
CA SER A 42 -30.94 7.01 -14.21
C SER A 42 -29.80 7.95 -14.64
N PHE A 43 -28.55 7.63 -14.26
CA PHE A 43 -27.35 8.44 -14.49
C PHE A 43 -27.48 9.90 -13.99
N SER A 44 -28.34 10.12 -12.98
CA SER A 44 -28.56 11.45 -12.38
C SER A 44 -27.80 11.61 -11.06
N PHE A 45 -27.44 12.86 -10.73
CA PHE A 45 -26.79 13.18 -9.46
C PHE A 45 -27.70 12.90 -8.26
N THR A 46 -29.01 13.13 -8.40
CA THR A 46 -30.00 12.82 -7.37
C THR A 46 -29.98 11.34 -7.03
N SER A 47 -29.97 10.46 -8.04
CA SER A 47 -29.91 9.01 -7.79
C SER A 47 -28.58 8.56 -7.18
N VAL A 48 -27.46 9.23 -7.50
CA VAL A 48 -26.18 8.96 -6.81
C VAL A 48 -26.32 9.28 -5.33
N TYR A 49 -26.83 10.46 -4.98
CA TYR A 49 -26.99 10.88 -3.59
C TYR A 49 -27.92 9.95 -2.77
N GLU A 50 -29.03 9.52 -3.37
CA GLU A 50 -29.97 8.59 -2.75
C GLU A 50 -29.32 7.22 -2.49
N LEU A 51 -28.61 6.68 -3.48
CA LEU A 51 -27.92 5.39 -3.38
C LEU A 51 -26.74 5.42 -2.41
N ASP A 52 -25.99 6.54 -2.35
CA ASP A 52 -24.93 6.75 -1.38
C ASP A 52 -25.49 6.74 0.05
N SER A 53 -26.58 7.47 0.26
CA SER A 53 -27.26 7.54 1.56
C SER A 53 -27.81 6.18 2.00
N GLU A 54 -28.40 5.43 1.06
CA GLU A 54 -28.90 4.07 1.30
C GLU A 54 -27.76 3.12 1.69
N PHE A 55 -26.64 3.14 0.96
CA PHE A 55 -25.49 2.31 1.25
C PHE A 55 -24.91 2.62 2.64
N ILE A 56 -24.75 3.90 2.97
CA ILE A 56 -24.20 4.33 4.27
C ILE A 56 -25.15 3.92 5.40
N ALA A 57 -26.46 4.07 5.24
CA ALA A 57 -27.44 3.66 6.23
C ALA A 57 -27.45 2.14 6.48
N GLY A 58 -27.14 1.34 5.45
CA GLY A 58 -26.98 -0.11 5.55
C GLY A 58 -25.59 -0.59 5.95
N PHE A 59 -24.62 0.31 6.11
CA PHE A 59 -23.24 -0.04 6.43
C PHE A 59 -23.09 -0.36 7.92
N ASP A 60 -23.15 -1.65 8.25
CA ASP A 60 -23.14 -2.16 9.62
C ASP A 60 -21.72 -2.52 10.13
N ASP A 61 -21.65 -2.90 11.41
CA ASP A 61 -20.41 -3.33 12.06
C ASP A 61 -19.73 -4.50 11.33
N LYS A 62 -20.52 -5.40 10.72
CA LYS A 62 -19.97 -6.55 9.98
C LYS A 62 -19.29 -6.10 8.69
N ALA A 63 -19.88 -5.14 7.97
CA ALA A 63 -19.29 -4.53 6.80
C ALA A 63 -17.99 -3.80 7.16
N ALA A 64 -17.99 -3.02 8.25
CA ALA A 64 -16.80 -2.34 8.76
C ALA A 64 -15.68 -3.33 9.11
N GLN A 65 -15.98 -4.37 9.90
CA GLN A 65 -15.01 -5.42 10.24
C GLN A 65 -14.50 -6.16 9.01
N SER A 66 -15.33 -6.36 7.99
CA SER A 66 -14.91 -7.02 6.75
C SER A 66 -13.92 -6.16 5.96
N ALA A 67 -14.11 -4.84 5.94
CA ALA A 67 -13.14 -3.91 5.33
C ALA A 67 -11.80 -3.93 6.07
N ILE A 68 -11.82 -3.92 7.41
CA ILE A 68 -10.61 -4.00 8.26
C ILE A 68 -9.86 -5.32 7.99
N ARG A 69 -10.54 -6.47 8.08
CA ARG A 69 -9.93 -7.79 7.80
C ARG A 69 -9.31 -7.88 6.41
N ARG A 70 -9.90 -7.18 5.43
CA ARG A 70 -9.37 -7.16 4.07
C ARG A 70 -8.06 -6.37 4.00
N ALA A 71 -7.96 -5.24 4.70
CA ALA A 71 -6.71 -4.49 4.82
C ALA A 71 -5.62 -5.32 5.52
N GLU A 72 -5.94 -5.99 6.64
CA GLU A 72 -5.03 -6.88 7.37
C GLU A 72 -4.52 -8.04 6.50
N LYS A 73 -5.40 -8.61 5.65
CA LYS A 73 -5.01 -9.67 4.72
C LYS A 73 -4.04 -9.16 3.65
N VAL A 74 -4.26 -7.94 3.15
CA VAL A 74 -3.33 -7.30 2.20
C VAL A 74 -1.98 -7.07 2.90
N GLU A 75 -1.99 -6.55 4.12
CA GLU A 75 -0.78 -6.35 4.93
C GLU A 75 0.01 -7.65 5.10
N THR A 76 -0.66 -8.74 5.45
CA THR A 76 -0.05 -10.06 5.60
C THR A 76 0.61 -10.52 4.29
N THR A 77 -0.03 -10.23 3.15
CA THR A 77 0.51 -10.57 1.83
C THR A 77 1.78 -9.77 1.51
N TYR A 78 1.81 -8.48 1.86
CA TYR A 78 3.00 -7.66 1.68
C TYR A 78 4.15 -8.10 2.58
N LYS A 79 3.88 -8.40 3.86
CA LYS A 79 4.90 -8.93 4.77
C LYS A 79 5.53 -10.22 4.26
N ALA A 80 4.73 -11.14 3.74
CA ALA A 80 5.24 -12.39 3.17
C ALA A 80 6.06 -12.16 1.89
N ALA A 81 5.70 -11.17 1.07
CA ALA A 81 6.47 -10.81 -0.11
C ALA A 81 7.82 -10.19 0.27
N ASP A 82 7.84 -9.29 1.27
CA ASP A 82 9.07 -8.68 1.78
C ASP A 82 10.01 -9.75 2.37
N GLU A 83 9.47 -10.66 3.19
CA GLU A 83 10.23 -11.79 3.75
C GLU A 83 10.83 -12.69 2.66
N PHE A 84 10.11 -12.91 1.56
CA PHE A 84 10.62 -13.68 0.43
C PHE A 84 11.77 -12.98 -0.30
N VAL A 85 11.66 -11.66 -0.49
CA VAL A 85 12.73 -10.86 -1.13
C VAL A 85 14.00 -10.92 -0.30
N GLU A 86 13.90 -10.65 1.00
CA GLU A 86 15.04 -10.63 1.93
C GLU A 86 15.73 -12.00 2.05
N ASN A 87 14.95 -13.08 2.16
CA ASN A 87 15.50 -14.41 2.45
C ASN A 87 15.85 -15.25 1.21
N THR A 88 15.31 -14.92 0.04
CA THR A 88 15.50 -15.72 -1.18
C THR A 88 16.12 -14.93 -2.31
N VAL A 89 15.59 -13.74 -2.61
CA VAL A 89 16.01 -12.98 -3.80
C VAL A 89 17.34 -12.27 -3.57
N GLU A 90 17.49 -11.55 -2.46
CA GLU A 90 18.72 -10.81 -2.17
C GLU A 90 19.96 -11.71 -2.02
N PRO A 91 19.92 -12.86 -1.32
CA PRO A 91 21.06 -13.76 -1.25
C PRO A 91 21.47 -14.31 -2.62
N GLN A 92 20.49 -14.66 -3.48
CA GLN A 92 20.78 -15.14 -4.84
C GLN A 92 21.47 -14.08 -5.71
N LEU A 93 21.04 -12.81 -5.59
CA LEU A 93 21.69 -11.70 -6.31
C LEU A 93 23.15 -11.49 -5.85
N ILE A 94 23.45 -11.71 -4.57
CA ILE A 94 24.82 -11.62 -4.05
C ILE A 94 25.68 -12.75 -4.60
N ASP A 95 25.16 -13.98 -4.59
CA ASP A 95 25.85 -15.16 -5.13
C ASP A 95 26.15 -14.97 -6.62
N ASP A 96 25.18 -14.51 -7.42
CA ASP A 96 25.32 -14.26 -8.85
C ASP A 96 26.36 -13.15 -9.17
N VAL A 97 26.46 -12.11 -8.34
CA VAL A 97 27.47 -11.04 -8.50
C VAL A 97 28.86 -11.53 -8.09
N SER A 98 28.97 -12.43 -7.12
CA SER A 98 30.25 -13.01 -6.70
C SER A 98 30.90 -13.92 -7.77
N ASP A 99 30.09 -14.46 -8.69
CA ASP A 99 30.54 -15.30 -9.82
C ASP A 99 30.90 -14.49 -11.07
N ILE A 100 30.57 -13.19 -11.10
CA ILE A 100 31.12 -12.23 -12.08
C ILE A 100 32.47 -11.75 -11.53
N GLY A 101 33.52 -12.47 -11.91
CA GLY A 101 34.90 -12.27 -11.48
C GLY A 101 35.31 -10.81 -11.29
N THR A 102 35.92 -10.54 -10.13
CA THR A 102 36.76 -9.38 -9.90
C THR A 102 37.99 -9.45 -10.81
N ASP A 103 37.78 -9.13 -12.08
CA ASP A 103 38.84 -9.00 -13.07
C ASP A 103 39.41 -7.57 -12.97
N ASN A 104 40.22 -7.38 -11.93
CA ASN A 104 41.35 -6.45 -11.89
C ASN A 104 41.09 -5.02 -12.47
N LEU A 105 40.44 -4.14 -11.70
CA LEU A 105 40.73 -2.71 -11.81
C LEU A 105 42.10 -2.47 -11.16
N SER A 106 43.15 -2.72 -11.93
CA SER A 106 44.50 -2.30 -11.59
C SER A 106 44.51 -0.78 -11.54
N ASP A 107 44.67 -0.26 -10.33
CA ASP A 107 45.00 1.12 -10.00
C ASP A 107 46.30 1.52 -10.74
N ALA A 108 46.16 2.07 -11.94
CA ALA A 108 47.26 2.70 -12.67
C ALA A 108 47.44 4.11 -12.12
N SER A 109 48.17 4.19 -11.00
CA SER A 109 48.89 5.40 -10.63
C SER A 109 50.03 5.59 -11.64
N ASP A 110 49.86 6.52 -12.57
CA ASP A 110 51.00 7.07 -13.34
C ASP A 110 51.09 8.57 -13.07
N ASP A 111 52.00 8.86 -12.14
CA ASP A 111 52.61 10.16 -11.91
C ASP A 111 53.42 10.54 -13.14
N SER A 112 53.10 11.66 -13.78
CA SER A 112 53.98 12.31 -14.73
C SER A 112 53.91 13.81 -14.53
N THR A 113 54.79 14.26 -13.65
CA THR A 113 55.42 15.58 -13.75
C THR A 113 56.01 15.77 -15.15
N GLU A 114 55.75 16.92 -15.78
CA GLU A 114 56.72 17.78 -16.51
C GLU A 114 56.02 18.85 -17.38
N LEU A 115 56.28 20.11 -17.00
CA LEU A 115 56.35 21.38 -17.76
C LEU A 115 55.10 21.97 -18.45
#